data_AF-A0A0S7ZRP0-F1
#
_entry.id   AF-A0A0S7ZRP0-F1
#
_cell.length_a   1.000
_cell.length_b   1.000
_cell.length_c   1.000
_cell.angle_alpha   90.00
_cell.angle_beta   90.00
_cell.angle_gamma   90.00
#
_symmetry.space_group_name_H-M   'P 1'
#
loop_
_entity.id
_entity.type
_entity.pdbx_description
1 polymer ?
#
loop_
_entity_poly.entity_id
_entity_poly.type
_entity_poly.pdbx_seq_one_letter_code
_entity_poly.pdbx_strand_id
1 'polypeptide(L)'
;MTDPTLRRVLHVGSGALLFAIPLGSWSLLRGALAALVFVALIIDAARITSPRFGSRVANLVPVFRAHESSRLSGATWLSMGYLLAAAFPEPAPVAGILVSALADPAASLAGGWGRKSAEKTLRGSLTALVVATGILTALQLPLLAVLGGACTGAVLERWSGHFDDNLVVAPGVTLIVWLMA
;
A
#
# COMPACT_ATOMS: atom_id res chain seq x y z
N MET A 1 2.71 20.38 9.40
CA MET A 1 3.38 19.18 9.98
C MET A 1 2.61 17.96 9.51
N THR A 2 3.27 16.85 9.19
CA THR A 2 2.57 15.63 8.79
C THR A 2 1.84 14.99 9.96
N ASP A 3 0.59 14.58 9.76
CA ASP A 3 -0.18 13.74 10.66
C ASP A 3 0.05 12.25 10.28
N PRO A 4 0.90 11.52 11.05
CA PRO A 4 1.17 10.12 10.77
C PRO A 4 -0.03 9.22 11.05
N THR A 5 -0.96 9.63 11.92
CA THR A 5 -2.16 8.86 12.25
C THR A 5 -3.13 8.93 11.09
N LEU A 6 -3.42 10.13 10.58
CA LEU A 6 -4.28 10.31 9.40
C LEU A 6 -3.74 9.54 8.19
N ARG A 7 -2.43 9.57 7.93
CA ARG A 7 -1.82 8.79 6.85
C ARG A 7 -2.09 7.29 6.98
N ARG A 8 -1.92 6.72 8.18
CA ARG A 8 -2.21 5.30 8.44
C ARG A 8 -3.68 4.98 8.27
N VAL A 9 -4.58 5.86 8.72
CA VAL A 9 -6.03 5.68 8.54
C VAL A 9 -6.40 5.69 7.06
N LEU A 10 -5.86 6.61 6.26
CA LEU A 10 -6.07 6.62 4.80
C LEU A 10 -5.50 5.36 4.13
N HIS A 11 -4.34 4.90 4.58
CA HIS A 11 -3.72 3.67 4.07
C HIS A 11 -4.57 2.44 4.37
N VAL A 12 -4.98 2.24 5.64
CA VAL A 12 -5.90 1.16 6.02
C VAL A 12 -7.23 1.29 5.28
N GLY A 13 -7.78 2.50 5.23
CA GLY A 13 -9.04 2.81 4.54
C GLY A 13 -9.00 2.53 3.04
N SER A 14 -7.82 2.57 2.41
CA SER A 14 -7.68 2.22 0.99
C SER A 14 -8.00 0.74 0.71
N GLY A 15 -7.89 -0.15 1.71
CA GLY A 15 -8.36 -1.53 1.61
C GLY A 15 -9.87 -1.64 1.35
N ALA A 16 -10.65 -0.62 1.71
CA ALA A 16 -12.09 -0.54 1.43
C ALA A 16 -12.40 -0.51 -0.09
N LEU A 17 -11.41 -0.22 -0.95
CA LEU A 17 -11.58 -0.32 -2.40
C LEU A 17 -12.02 -1.72 -2.84
N LEU A 18 -11.68 -2.77 -2.06
CA LEU A 18 -12.11 -4.13 -2.32
C LEU A 18 -13.63 -4.33 -2.19
N PHE A 19 -14.35 -3.43 -1.48
CA PHE A 19 -15.81 -3.45 -1.47
C PHE A 19 -16.43 -3.11 -2.85
N ALA A 20 -15.64 -2.63 -3.81
CA ALA A 20 -16.10 -2.51 -5.20
C ALA A 20 -16.32 -3.87 -5.88
N ILE A 21 -15.68 -4.95 -5.40
CA ILE A 21 -15.77 -6.29 -6.00
C ILE A 21 -17.18 -6.88 -5.80
N PRO A 22 -17.74 -6.96 -4.57
CA PRO A 22 -19.11 -7.43 -4.38
C PRO A 22 -20.18 -6.57 -5.04
N LEU A 23 -19.89 -5.30 -5.32
CA LEU A 23 -20.87 -4.31 -5.79
C LEU A 23 -20.98 -4.20 -7.32
N GLY A 24 -20.07 -4.79 -8.11
CA GLY A 24 -20.12 -4.56 -9.56
C GLY A 24 -19.38 -5.58 -10.43
N SER A 25 -18.06 -5.70 -10.28
CA SER A 25 -17.20 -6.67 -10.99
C SER A 25 -15.71 -6.36 -10.79
N TRP A 26 -14.83 -7.31 -11.15
CA TRP A 26 -13.39 -7.09 -11.26
C TRP A 26 -13.03 -5.91 -12.18
N SER A 27 -13.74 -5.77 -13.30
CA SER A 27 -13.55 -4.67 -14.25
C SER A 27 -13.84 -3.31 -13.62
N LEU A 28 -14.85 -3.23 -12.75
CA LEU A 28 -15.16 -2.00 -12.02
C LEU A 28 -14.03 -1.63 -11.05
N LEU A 29 -13.49 -2.59 -10.31
CA LEU A 29 -12.33 -2.35 -9.44
C LEU A 29 -11.14 -1.80 -10.25
N ARG A 30 -10.80 -2.43 -11.37
CA ARG A 30 -9.72 -1.97 -12.26
C ARG A 30 -9.97 -0.55 -12.79
N GLY A 31 -11.20 -0.27 -13.23
CA GLY A 31 -11.60 1.07 -13.68
C GLY A 31 -11.50 2.12 -12.58
N ALA A 32 -11.94 1.79 -11.37
CA ALA A 32 -11.85 2.68 -10.21
C ALA A 32 -10.39 2.95 -9.81
N LEU A 33 -9.54 1.92 -9.79
CA LEU A 33 -8.10 2.07 -9.52
C LEU A 33 -7.40 2.89 -10.61
N ALA A 34 -7.71 2.66 -11.89
CA ALA A 34 -7.17 3.45 -12.99
C ALA A 34 -7.57 4.93 -12.88
N ALA A 35 -8.85 5.20 -12.58
CA ALA A 35 -9.32 6.56 -12.33
C ALA A 35 -8.63 7.20 -11.12
N LEU A 36 -8.44 6.45 -10.03
CA LEU A 36 -7.74 6.92 -8.83
C LEU A 36 -6.28 7.26 -9.13
N VAL A 37 -5.56 6.40 -9.84
CA VAL A 37 -4.17 6.65 -10.28
C VAL A 37 -4.10 7.90 -11.16
N PHE A 38 -5.02 8.04 -12.11
CA PHE A 38 -5.06 9.21 -13.00
C PHE A 38 -5.27 10.51 -12.23
N VAL A 39 -6.24 10.54 -11.31
CA VAL A 39 -6.49 11.70 -10.44
C VAL A 39 -5.28 11.99 -9.54
N ALA A 40 -4.67 10.96 -8.95
CA ALA A 40 -3.51 11.10 -8.08
C ALA A 40 -2.30 11.68 -8.84
N LEU A 41 -2.06 11.23 -10.08
CA LEU A 41 -1.02 11.77 -10.95
C LEU A 41 -1.26 13.23 -11.32
N ILE A 42 -2.50 13.63 -11.62
CA ILE A 42 -2.84 15.04 -11.89
C ILE A 42 -2.54 15.90 -10.65
N ILE A 43 -2.97 15.45 -9.47
CA ILE A 43 -2.76 16.17 -8.22
C ILE A 43 -1.25 16.30 -7.94
N ASP A 44 -0.49 15.21 -8.05
CA ASP A 44 0.96 15.25 -7.82
C ASP A 44 1.70 16.08 -8.86
N ALA A 45 1.33 16.03 -10.14
CA ALA A 45 1.91 16.89 -11.17
C ALA A 45 1.66 18.37 -10.86
N ALA A 46 0.43 18.75 -10.50
CA ALA A 46 0.11 20.12 -10.10
C ALA A 46 0.84 20.53 -8.80
N ARG A 47 0.97 19.60 -7.84
CA ARG A 47 1.64 19.82 -6.55
C ARG A 47 3.14 20.06 -6.72
N ILE A 48 3.80 19.27 -7.57
CA ILE A 48 5.24 19.33 -7.81
C ILE A 48 5.60 20.55 -8.66
N THR A 49 4.78 20.90 -9.66
CA THR A 49 5.04 22.03 -10.56
C THR A 49 4.70 23.39 -9.96
N SER A 50 3.77 23.46 -9.01
CA SER A 50 3.33 24.71 -8.38
C SER A 50 3.51 24.69 -6.85
N PRO A 51 4.54 25.38 -6.31
CA PRO A 51 4.77 25.46 -4.87
C PRO A 51 3.58 26.05 -4.09
N ARG A 52 2.83 26.98 -4.71
CA ARG A 52 1.62 27.57 -4.12
C ARG A 52 0.49 26.55 -4.01
N PHE A 53 0.29 25.73 -5.03
CA PHE A 53 -0.71 24.67 -4.97
C PHE A 53 -0.26 23.59 -3.98
N GLY A 54 1.03 23.22 -4.00
CA GLY A 54 1.54 22.20 -3.09
C GLY A 54 1.48 22.57 -1.62
N SER A 55 1.72 23.83 -1.26
CA SER A 55 1.53 24.28 0.13
C SER A 55 0.06 24.27 0.55
N ARG A 56 -0.88 24.65 -0.34
CA ARG A 56 -2.32 24.57 -0.07
C ARG A 56 -2.77 23.13 0.16
N VAL A 57 -2.37 22.21 -0.72
CA VAL A 57 -2.71 20.79 -0.60
C VAL A 57 -2.11 20.20 0.69
N ALA A 58 -0.86 20.50 1.01
CA ALA A 58 -0.22 20.03 2.24
C ALA A 58 -0.87 20.59 3.52
N ASN A 59 -1.45 21.79 3.46
CA ASN A 59 -2.20 22.37 4.58
C ASN A 59 -3.61 21.77 4.72
N LEU A 60 -4.27 21.44 3.60
CA LEU A 60 -5.60 20.81 3.59
C LEU A 60 -5.53 19.33 4.00
N VAL A 61 -4.52 18.61 3.52
CA VAL A 61 -4.33 17.18 3.77
C VAL A 61 -2.91 16.96 4.27
N PRO A 62 -2.68 17.01 5.59
CA PRO A 62 -1.33 17.01 6.17
C PRO A 62 -0.71 15.61 6.20
N VAL A 63 -0.65 14.90 5.07
CA VAL A 63 -0.17 13.49 5.00
C VAL A 63 1.12 13.30 4.19
N PHE A 64 1.60 14.38 3.55
CA PHE A 64 2.77 14.38 2.68
C PHE A 64 4.09 14.52 3.44
N ARG A 65 5.02 13.59 3.28
CA ARG A 65 6.36 13.65 3.86
C ARG A 65 7.21 14.74 3.20
N ALA A 66 8.22 15.24 3.91
CA ALA A 66 9.07 16.32 3.41
C ALA A 66 9.74 16.00 2.05
N HIS A 67 10.19 14.75 1.85
CA HIS A 67 10.79 14.31 0.59
C HIS A 67 9.77 14.07 -0.55
N GLU A 68 8.47 14.00 -0.23
CA GLU A 68 7.40 13.90 -1.24
C GLU A 68 7.15 15.28 -1.87
N SER A 69 7.66 16.40 -1.32
CA SER A 69 7.44 17.75 -1.85
C SER A 69 7.79 17.92 -3.34
N SER A 70 8.78 17.18 -3.85
CA SER A 70 9.24 17.21 -5.25
C SER A 70 9.13 15.86 -5.96
N ARG A 71 8.44 14.88 -5.37
CA ARG A 71 8.30 13.50 -5.89
C ARG A 71 6.84 13.06 -5.83
N LEU A 72 6.48 11.98 -6.50
CA LEU A 72 5.15 11.39 -6.33
C LEU A 72 4.90 11.02 -4.85
N SER A 73 3.67 11.21 -4.41
CA SER A 73 3.23 10.91 -3.06
C SER A 73 3.08 9.40 -2.84
N GLY A 74 3.16 8.96 -1.58
CA GLY A 74 2.86 7.56 -1.23
C GLY A 74 1.47 7.10 -1.67
N ALA A 75 0.47 7.98 -1.72
CA ALA A 75 -0.87 7.63 -2.20
C ALA A 75 -0.90 7.32 -3.72
N THR A 76 -0.12 8.05 -4.52
CA THR A 76 0.06 7.75 -5.94
C THR A 76 0.78 6.43 -6.12
N TRP A 77 1.87 6.18 -5.37
CA TRP A 77 2.56 4.88 -5.40
C TRP A 77 1.66 3.72 -4.99
N LEU A 78 0.86 3.90 -3.92
CA LEU A 78 -0.07 2.90 -3.41
C LEU A 78 -1.15 2.53 -4.43
N SER A 79 -1.81 3.55 -4.99
CA SER A 79 -2.85 3.34 -6.00
C SER A 79 -2.29 2.67 -7.27
N MET A 80 -1.06 3.02 -7.68
CA MET A 80 -0.36 2.33 -8.77
C MET A 80 -0.05 0.87 -8.41
N GLY A 81 0.45 0.60 -7.20
CA GLY A 81 0.69 -0.77 -6.72
C GLY A 81 -0.58 -1.60 -6.72
N TYR A 82 -1.71 -1.04 -6.30
CA TYR A 82 -3.01 -1.72 -6.33
C TYR A 82 -3.49 -1.96 -7.75
N LEU A 83 -3.32 -1.01 -8.66
CA LEU A 83 -3.65 -1.20 -10.08
C LEU A 83 -2.82 -2.32 -10.71
N LEU A 84 -1.53 -2.39 -10.39
CA LEU A 84 -0.64 -3.47 -10.85
C LEU A 84 -1.06 -4.83 -10.27
N ALA A 85 -1.39 -4.89 -8.97
CA ALA A 85 -1.94 -6.09 -8.36
C ALA A 85 -3.24 -6.51 -9.06
N ALA A 86 -4.15 -5.58 -9.31
CA ALA A 86 -5.44 -5.85 -9.92
C ALA A 86 -5.36 -6.37 -11.37
N ALA A 87 -4.21 -6.24 -12.04
CA ALA A 87 -3.98 -6.80 -13.37
C ALA A 87 -3.98 -8.34 -13.39
N PHE A 88 -3.71 -9.00 -12.27
CA PHE A 88 -3.75 -10.45 -12.16
C PHE A 88 -5.19 -11.00 -12.08
N PRO A 89 -5.38 -12.31 -12.36
CA PRO A 89 -6.67 -12.98 -12.17
C PRO A 89 -7.05 -13.10 -10.69
N GLU A 90 -8.35 -13.06 -10.40
CA GLU A 90 -8.88 -13.36 -9.06
C GLU A 90 -8.53 -14.80 -8.61
N PRO A 91 -8.38 -15.05 -7.29
CA PRO A 91 -8.55 -14.11 -6.16
C PRO A 91 -7.25 -13.45 -5.68
N ALA A 92 -6.10 -13.75 -6.31
CA ALA A 92 -4.78 -13.35 -5.83
C ALA A 92 -4.60 -11.84 -5.51
N PRO A 93 -5.20 -10.89 -6.25
CA PRO A 93 -4.99 -9.47 -5.98
C PRO A 93 -5.65 -8.98 -4.69
N VAL A 94 -6.71 -9.66 -4.23
CA VAL A 94 -7.33 -9.40 -2.92
C VAL A 94 -6.31 -9.57 -1.81
N ALA A 95 -5.50 -10.64 -1.89
CA ALA A 95 -4.44 -10.93 -0.93
C ALA A 95 -3.38 -9.82 -0.91
N GLY A 96 -2.85 -9.42 -2.06
CA GLY A 96 -1.83 -8.38 -2.12
C GLY A 96 -2.31 -7.01 -1.66
N ILE A 97 -3.53 -6.61 -2.05
CA ILE A 97 -4.13 -5.33 -1.64
C ILE A 97 -4.37 -5.32 -0.12
N LEU A 98 -4.96 -6.38 0.46
CA LEU A 98 -5.18 -6.45 1.90
C LEU A 98 -3.88 -6.45 2.70
N VAL A 99 -2.88 -7.21 2.25
CA VAL A 99 -1.56 -7.23 2.90
C VAL A 99 -0.94 -5.84 2.90
N SER A 100 -0.89 -5.15 1.75
CA SER A 100 -0.35 -3.79 1.73
C SER A 100 -1.19 -2.80 2.54
N ALA A 101 -2.53 -2.89 2.49
CA ALA A 101 -3.42 -1.99 3.23
C ALA A 101 -3.28 -2.11 4.76
N LEU A 102 -2.95 -3.29 5.28
CA LEU A 102 -3.01 -3.59 6.72
C LEU A 102 -1.64 -3.87 7.35
N ALA A 103 -0.75 -4.58 6.65
CA ALA A 103 0.57 -4.95 7.17
C ALA A 103 1.50 -3.72 7.24
N ASP A 104 1.49 -2.83 6.23
CA ASP A 104 2.36 -1.65 6.22
C ASP A 104 2.02 -0.67 7.37
N PRO A 105 0.74 -0.30 7.62
CA PRO A 105 0.41 0.54 8.78
C PRO A 105 0.77 -0.13 10.10
N ALA A 106 0.54 -1.44 10.25
CA ALA A 106 0.90 -2.19 11.45
C ALA A 106 2.43 -2.20 11.69
N ALA A 107 3.22 -2.44 10.63
CA ALA A 107 4.68 -2.36 10.69
C ALA A 107 5.17 -0.97 11.08
N SER A 108 4.54 0.09 10.53
CA SER A 108 4.87 1.47 10.87
C SER A 108 4.56 1.84 12.32
N LEU A 109 3.51 1.24 12.91
CA LEU A 109 3.14 1.44 14.31
C LEU A 109 4.11 0.71 15.25
N ALA A 110 4.35 -0.57 14.99
CA ALA A 110 5.22 -1.39 15.82
C ALA A 110 6.70 -0.97 15.71
N GLY A 111 7.16 -0.64 14.50
CA GLY A 111 8.54 -0.22 14.24
C GLY A 111 8.86 1.19 14.74
N GLY A 112 7.86 2.09 14.76
CA GLY A 112 7.97 3.44 15.30
C GLY A 112 7.80 3.53 16.82
N TRP A 113 7.33 2.47 17.49
CA TRP A 113 7.10 2.48 18.93
C TRP A 113 8.42 2.74 19.67
N GLY A 114 8.48 3.88 20.38
CA GLY A 114 9.62 4.26 21.22
C GLY A 114 10.78 4.88 20.44
N ARG A 115 10.60 5.17 19.14
CA ARG A 115 11.63 5.81 18.29
C ARG A 115 11.04 7.02 17.56
N LYS A 116 11.85 8.06 17.35
CA LYS A 116 11.51 9.22 16.50
C LYS A 116 11.98 9.04 15.04
N SER A 117 12.51 7.88 14.68
CA SER A 117 13.06 7.60 13.35
C SER A 117 12.00 7.00 12.42
N ALA A 118 12.04 7.41 11.15
CA ALA A 118 11.23 6.85 10.07
C ALA A 118 11.89 5.62 9.41
N GLU A 119 13.00 5.12 9.96
CA GLU A 119 13.71 3.96 9.44
C GLU A 119 12.93 2.66 9.63
N LYS A 120 13.03 1.78 8.63
CA LYS A 120 12.45 0.44 8.69
C LYS A 120 13.20 -0.40 9.73
N THR A 121 12.44 -1.11 10.56
CA THR A 121 12.99 -1.86 11.71
C THR A 121 12.69 -3.34 11.60
N LEU A 122 13.50 -4.20 12.25
CA LEU A 122 13.23 -5.64 12.29
C LEU A 122 11.89 -5.93 12.96
N ARG A 123 11.54 -5.16 14.00
CA ARG A 123 10.23 -5.24 14.66
C ARG A 123 9.08 -4.91 13.69
N GLY A 124 9.23 -3.89 12.86
CA GLY A 124 8.27 -3.52 11.82
C GLY A 124 8.07 -4.67 10.83
N SER A 125 9.16 -5.20 10.27
CA SER A 125 9.10 -6.30 9.29
C SER A 125 8.55 -7.61 9.88
N LEU A 126 8.87 -7.94 11.13
CA LEU A 126 8.26 -9.09 11.84
C LEU A 126 6.76 -8.87 12.06
N THR A 127 6.35 -7.63 12.34
CA THR A 127 4.93 -7.29 12.46
C THR A 127 4.23 -7.43 11.11
N ALA A 128 4.84 -6.94 10.02
CA ALA A 128 4.33 -7.14 8.66
C ALA A 128 4.14 -8.63 8.34
N LEU A 129 5.14 -9.46 8.66
CA LEU A 129 5.10 -10.91 8.44
C LEU A 129 3.92 -11.56 9.19
N VAL A 130 3.75 -11.26 10.48
CA VAL A 130 2.66 -11.81 11.30
C VAL A 130 1.29 -11.37 10.79
N VAL A 131 1.13 -10.08 10.49
CA VAL A 131 -0.14 -9.53 9.99
C VAL A 131 -0.47 -10.11 8.61
N ALA A 132 0.51 -10.18 7.70
CA ALA A 132 0.33 -10.78 6.39
C ALA A 132 -0.04 -12.27 6.50
N THR A 133 0.65 -13.03 7.36
CA THR A 133 0.30 -14.44 7.62
C THR A 133 -1.15 -14.59 8.08
N GLY A 134 -1.58 -13.75 9.04
CA GLY A 134 -2.96 -13.76 9.54
C GLY A 134 -3.99 -13.46 8.44
N ILE A 135 -3.75 -12.44 7.62
CA ILE A 135 -4.63 -12.06 6.49
C ILE A 135 -4.72 -13.21 5.49
N LEU A 136 -3.58 -13.73 5.03
CA LEU A 136 -3.55 -14.78 4.00
C LEU A 136 -4.16 -16.09 4.50
N THR A 137 -3.97 -16.43 5.78
CA THR A 137 -4.64 -17.57 6.42
C THR A 137 -6.15 -17.37 6.51
N ALA A 138 -6.61 -16.15 6.86
CA ALA A 138 -8.03 -15.82 6.91
C ALA A 138 -8.72 -15.88 5.54
N LEU A 139 -7.96 -15.66 4.46
CA LEU A 139 -8.39 -15.89 3.07
C LEU A 139 -8.40 -17.37 2.66
N GLN A 140 -8.07 -18.29 3.57
CA GLN A 140 -8.05 -19.74 3.35
C GLN A 140 -7.12 -20.18 2.22
N LEU A 141 -6.02 -19.44 2.00
CA LEU A 141 -5.04 -19.79 0.99
C LEU A 141 -4.21 -21.01 1.39
N PRO A 142 -3.68 -21.79 0.43
CA PRO A 142 -2.78 -22.90 0.71
C PRO A 142 -1.55 -22.46 1.50
N LEU A 143 -1.01 -23.35 2.35
CA LEU A 143 0.10 -23.03 3.26
C LEU A 143 1.31 -22.41 2.52
N LEU A 144 1.66 -22.93 1.34
CA LEU A 144 2.77 -22.39 0.55
C LEU A 144 2.50 -20.96 0.07
N ALA A 145 1.28 -20.64 -0.37
CA ALA A 145 0.89 -19.28 -0.74
C ALA A 145 0.88 -18.33 0.47
N VAL A 146 0.45 -18.81 1.64
CA VAL A 146 0.50 -18.02 2.89
C VAL A 146 1.94 -17.69 3.27
N LEU A 147 2.81 -18.69 3.36
CA LEU A 147 4.21 -18.49 3.75
C LEU A 147 4.97 -17.67 2.71
N GLY A 148 4.81 -17.99 1.42
CA GLY A 148 5.43 -17.27 0.33
C GLY A 148 4.97 -15.81 0.28
N GLY A 149 3.66 -15.58 0.31
CA GLY A 149 3.08 -14.23 0.27
C GLY A 149 3.48 -13.38 1.48
N ALA A 150 3.43 -13.94 2.70
CA ALA A 150 3.79 -13.20 3.91
C ALA A 150 5.29 -12.87 3.96
N CYS A 151 6.16 -13.82 3.58
CA CYS A 151 7.60 -13.57 3.46
C CYS A 151 7.89 -12.50 2.42
N THR A 152 7.29 -12.58 1.23
CA THR A 152 7.46 -11.57 0.18
C THR A 152 6.97 -10.21 0.63
N GLY A 153 5.83 -10.11 1.31
CA GLY A 153 5.33 -8.86 1.87
C GLY A 153 6.32 -8.24 2.85
N ALA A 154 6.85 -9.02 3.79
CA ALA A 154 7.83 -8.53 4.78
C ALA A 154 9.18 -8.15 4.16
N VAL A 155 9.66 -8.91 3.16
CA VAL A 155 10.89 -8.62 2.41
C VAL A 155 10.76 -7.33 1.62
N LEU A 156 9.65 -7.15 0.89
CA LEU A 156 9.40 -5.96 0.10
C LEU A 156 9.11 -4.75 0.97
N GLU A 157 8.41 -4.91 2.10
CA GLU A 157 8.31 -3.88 3.13
C GLU A 157 9.72 -3.47 3.55
N ARG A 158 10.60 -4.41 3.91
CA ARG A 158 11.92 -4.04 4.44
C ARG A 158 12.88 -3.45 3.40
N TRP A 159 12.87 -4.00 2.19
CA TRP A 159 13.93 -3.81 1.19
C TRP A 159 13.43 -3.34 -0.18
N SER A 160 12.32 -2.60 -0.23
CA SER A 160 11.85 -1.95 -1.47
C SER A 160 12.92 -1.07 -2.15
N GLY A 161 13.94 -0.63 -1.39
CA GLY A 161 15.14 0.01 -1.92
C GLY A 161 14.83 1.36 -2.57
N HIS A 162 15.16 1.51 -3.85
CA HIS A 162 14.85 2.70 -4.65
C HIS A 162 13.37 2.76 -5.05
N PHE A 163 12.65 1.64 -4.97
CA PHE A 163 11.22 1.59 -5.21
C PHE A 163 10.45 1.87 -3.92
N ASP A 164 9.33 2.55 -4.06
CA ASP A 164 8.42 2.84 -2.94
C ASP A 164 7.71 1.54 -2.54
N ASP A 165 7.64 1.24 -1.24
CA ASP A 165 7.00 0.02 -0.72
C ASP A 165 5.52 -0.06 -1.13
N ASN A 166 4.85 1.09 -1.17
CA ASN A 166 3.47 1.21 -1.62
C ASN A 166 3.27 0.73 -3.07
N LEU A 167 4.31 0.79 -3.91
CA LEU A 167 4.25 0.33 -5.29
C LEU A 167 4.44 -1.19 -5.39
N VAL A 168 5.33 -1.77 -4.59
CA VAL A 168 5.85 -3.13 -4.82
C VAL A 168 5.19 -4.21 -3.96
N VAL A 169 4.74 -3.90 -2.74
CA VAL A 169 4.23 -4.91 -1.80
C VAL A 169 2.98 -5.59 -2.36
N ALA A 170 1.96 -4.82 -2.76
CA ALA A 170 0.72 -5.38 -3.28
C ALA A 170 0.91 -6.28 -4.52
N PRO A 171 1.59 -5.85 -5.61
CA PRO A 171 1.78 -6.71 -6.77
C PRO A 171 2.74 -7.88 -6.49
N GLY A 172 3.76 -7.70 -5.63
CA GLY A 172 4.68 -8.77 -5.27
C GLY A 172 4.00 -9.90 -4.50
N VAL A 173 3.19 -9.57 -3.49
CA VAL A 173 2.39 -10.56 -2.76
C VAL A 173 1.37 -11.22 -3.69
N THR A 174 0.70 -10.44 -4.53
CA THR A 174 -0.26 -10.95 -5.53
C THR A 174 0.37 -11.99 -6.45
N LEU A 175 1.56 -11.68 -7.00
CA LEU A 175 2.29 -12.59 -7.88
C LEU A 175 2.59 -13.92 -7.19
N ILE A 176 3.09 -13.88 -5.96
CA ILE A 176 3.44 -15.11 -5.22
C ILE A 176 2.21 -15.93 -4.88
N VAL A 177 1.12 -15.28 -4.44
CA VAL A 177 -0.14 -15.96 -4.19
C VAL A 177 -0.68 -16.59 -5.47
N TRP A 178 -0.66 -15.88 -6.60
CA TRP A 178 -1.11 -16.41 -7.89
C TRP A 178 -0.32 -17.63 -8.37
N LEU A 179 0.98 -17.68 -8.07
CA LEU A 179 1.84 -18.82 -8.45
C LEU A 179 1.70 -20.05 -7.54
N MET A 180 1.19 -19.87 -6.32
CA MET A 180 1.25 -20.89 -5.25
C MET A 180 -0.12 -21.29 -4.68
N ALA A 181 -1.20 -20.63 -5.09
CA ALA A 181 -2.58 -20.92 -4.70
C ALA A 181 -3.30 -21.69 -5.81
#